data_AF-A0A7W1R0V8-F1
#
_entry.id   AF-A0A7W1R0V8-F1
#
_cell.length_a   1.000
_cell.length_b   1.000
_cell.length_c   1.000
_cell.angle_alpha   90.00
_cell.angle_beta   90.00
_cell.angle_gamma   90.00
#
_symmetry.space_group_name_H-M   'P 1'
#
loop_
_entity.id
_entity.type
_entity.pdbx_description
1 polymer ?
#
loop_
_entity_poly.entity_id
_entity_poly.type
_entity_poly.pdbx_seq_one_letter_code
_entity_poly.pdbx_strand_id
1 'polypeptide(L)' 'MGEIAYTSRVRIEVVVGPLRRAFVPARAEPVEFGVHDEVADHYGVPRGGDIERPTTLDYLVAAAAG' A
#
# COMPACT_ATOMS: atom_id res chain seq x y z
N MET A 1 12.98 18.73 24.98
CA MET A 1 12.38 17.84 23.96
C MET A 1 11.06 17.36 24.52
N GLY A 2 9.98 17.41 23.72
CA GLY A 2 8.68 16.89 24.14
C GLY A 2 8.64 15.36 24.12
N GLU A 3 7.69 14.78 24.83
CA GLU A 3 7.44 13.33 24.79
C GLU A 3 6.98 12.89 23.40
N ILE A 4 7.39 11.69 22.98
CA ILE A 4 6.96 11.11 21.70
C ILE A 4 5.50 10.69 21.83
N ALA A 5 4.60 11.41 21.15
CA ALA A 5 3.18 11.10 21.16
C ALA A 5 2.83 9.79 20.42
N TYR A 6 3.59 9.46 19.36
CA TYR A 6 3.32 8.28 18.56
C TYR A 6 4.54 7.83 17.75
N THR A 7 4.71 6.52 17.64
CA THR A 7 5.62 5.87 16.70
C THR A 7 4.82 4.91 15.84
N SER A 8 4.93 5.05 14.52
CA SER A 8 4.29 4.13 13.58
C SER A 8 4.77 2.70 13.78
N ARG A 9 3.84 1.75 13.82
CA ARG A 9 4.11 0.30 13.92
C ARG A 9 3.59 -0.46 12.70
N VAL A 10 3.57 0.20 11.55
CA VAL A 10 3.17 -0.43 10.29
C VAL A 10 4.15 -1.54 9.93
N ARG A 11 3.63 -2.67 9.47
CA ARG A 11 4.41 -3.82 8.99
C ARG A 11 3.96 -4.16 7.58
N ILE A 12 4.92 -4.47 6.71
CA ILE A 12 4.68 -4.85 5.32
C ILE A 12 5.09 -6.31 5.13
N GLU A 13 4.22 -7.08 4.49
CA GLU A 13 4.54 -8.41 3.96
C GLU A 13 4.47 -8.37 2.43
N VAL A 14 5.47 -8.94 1.77
CA VAL A 14 5.44 -9.16 0.32
C VAL A 14 4.75 -10.49 0.08
N VAL A 15 3.69 -10.49 -0.74
CA VAL A 15 2.94 -11.71 -1.07
C VAL A 15 3.51 -12.33 -2.34
N VAL A 16 3.39 -11.63 -3.47
CA VAL A 16 3.92 -12.07 -4.77
C VAL A 16 4.05 -10.87 -5.71
N GLY A 17 5.18 -10.76 -6.42
CA GLY A 17 5.41 -9.67 -7.36
C GLY A 17 5.13 -8.29 -6.72
N PRO A 18 4.22 -7.47 -7.29
CA PRO A 18 3.87 -6.17 -6.72
C PRO A 18 2.89 -6.25 -5.54
N LEU A 19 2.26 -7.41 -5.29
CA LEU A 19 1.25 -7.57 -4.24
C LEU A 19 1.88 -7.58 -2.85
N ARG A 20 1.41 -6.68 -1.99
CA ARG A 20 1.87 -6.49 -0.61
C ARG A 20 0.70 -6.37 0.34
N ARG A 21 0.88 -6.81 1.57
CA ARG A 21 -0.05 -6.61 2.68
C ARG A 21 0.54 -5.65 3.69
N ALA A 22 -0.15 -4.55 3.94
CA ALA A 22 0.20 -3.57 4.95
C ALA A 22 -0.67 -3.72 6.18
N PHE A 23 -0.05 -4.10 7.28
CA PHE A 23 -0.67 -4.18 8.60
C PHE A 23 -0.54 -2.82 9.25
N VAL A 24 -1.61 -2.05 9.18
CA VAL A 24 -1.70 -0.71 9.75
C VAL A 24 -2.45 -0.75 11.09
N PRO A 25 -2.03 0.05 12.10
CA PRO A 25 -2.76 0.13 13.36
C PRO A 25 -4.25 0.47 13.16
N ALA A 26 -5.10 -0.02 14.07
CA ALA A 26 -6.55 0.15 14.05
C ALA A 26 -7.31 -0.52 12.88
N ARG A 27 -6.66 -1.44 12.12
CA ARG A 27 -7.35 -2.34 11.19
C ARG A 27 -7.17 -3.81 11.57
N ALA A 28 -8.24 -4.59 11.45
CA ALA A 28 -8.22 -6.04 11.66
C ALA A 28 -7.60 -6.78 10.47
N GLU A 29 -7.91 -6.32 9.26
CA GLU A 29 -7.43 -6.88 7.99
C GLU A 29 -6.34 -5.97 7.39
N PRO A 30 -5.32 -6.54 6.72
CA PRO A 30 -4.30 -5.74 6.07
C PRO A 30 -4.87 -4.96 4.89
N VAL A 31 -4.27 -3.81 4.59
CA VAL A 31 -4.48 -3.13 3.32
C VAL A 31 -3.66 -3.85 2.26
N GLU A 32 -4.30 -4.33 1.20
CA GLU A 32 -3.59 -4.90 0.05
C GLU A 32 -3.16 -3.80 -0.92
N PHE A 33 -1.88 -3.78 -1.25
CA PHE A 33 -1.30 -2.90 -2.25
C PHE A 33 -0.79 -3.69 -3.44
N GLY A 34 -0.92 -3.12 -4.63
CA GLY A 34 -0.48 -3.74 -5.88
C GLY A 34 -0.20 -2.67 -6.92
N VAL A 35 -0.56 -2.96 -8.16
CA VAL A 35 -0.42 -2.03 -9.28
C VAL A 35 -1.69 -2.07 -10.12
N HIS A 36 -2.03 -0.97 -10.78
CA HIS A 36 -3.15 -0.88 -11.70
C HIS A 36 -2.80 0.08 -12.85
N ASP A 37 -3.59 0.02 -13.92
CA ASP A 37 -3.55 0.92 -15.08
C ASP A 37 -2.15 1.32 -15.57
N GLU A 38 -1.88 2.63 -15.69
CA GLU A 38 -0.61 3.16 -16.18
C GLU A 38 0.58 2.78 -15.30
N VAL A 39 0.34 2.51 -14.01
CA VAL A 39 1.39 2.06 -13.09
C VAL A 39 1.77 0.61 -13.39
N ALA A 40 0.79 -0.25 -13.68
CA ALA A 40 1.05 -1.62 -14.10
C ALA A 40 1.84 -1.65 -15.42
N ASP A 41 1.45 -0.84 -16.40
CA ASP A 41 2.14 -0.70 -17.69
C ASP A 41 3.58 -0.21 -17.51
N HIS A 42 3.79 0.80 -16.65
CA HIS A 42 5.11 1.34 -16.37
C HIS A 42 6.09 0.29 -15.83
N TYR A 43 5.60 -0.64 -15.00
CA TYR A 43 6.40 -1.73 -14.44
C TYR A 43 6.39 -3.01 -15.26
N GLY A 44 5.74 -3.03 -16.44
CA GLY A 44 5.67 -4.21 -17.31
C GLY A 44 4.87 -5.37 -16.70
N VAL A 45 3.90 -5.06 -15.84
CA VAL A 45 3.04 -6.03 -15.16
C VAL A 45 1.72 -6.14 -15.92
N PRO A 46 1.20 -7.35 -16.21
CA PRO A 46 -0.11 -7.48 -16.83
C PRO A 46 -1.20 -6.81 -15.99
N ARG A 47 -2.05 -6.02 -16.63
CA ARG A 47 -3.25 -5.45 -16.02
C ARG A 47 -4.23 -6.58 -15.66
N GLY A 48 -5.05 -6.38 -14.64
CA GLY A 48 -6.01 -7.39 -14.20
C GLY A 48 -5.52 -8.34 -13.11
N GLY A 49 -6.44 -9.15 -12.63
CA GLY A 49 -6.15 -10.31 -11.77
C GLY A 49 -5.86 -9.98 -10.31
N ASP A 50 -5.22 -10.92 -9.62
CA ASP A 50 -5.08 -10.88 -8.15
C ASP A 50 -4.16 -9.78 -7.65
N ILE A 51 -3.32 -9.22 -8.52
CA ILE A 51 -2.36 -8.15 -8.21
C ILE A 51 -2.91 -6.75 -8.49
N GLU A 52 -4.07 -6.64 -9.14
CA GLU A 52 -4.73 -5.36 -9.41
C GLU A 52 -5.33 -4.79 -8.13
N ARG A 53 -4.61 -3.84 -7.53
CA ARG A 53 -4.93 -3.21 -6.24
C ARG A 53 -4.40 -1.77 -6.28
N PRO A 54 -4.89 -0.87 -5.41
CA PRO A 54 -4.31 0.45 -5.24
C PRO A 54 -2.80 0.36 -4.97
N THR A 55 -2.06 1.32 -5.47
CA THR A 55 -0.64 1.46 -5.16
C THR A 55 -0.47 2.12 -3.78
N THR A 56 0.73 2.03 -3.22
CA THR A 56 1.07 2.84 -2.05
C THR A 56 1.08 4.34 -2.36
N LEU A 57 1.27 4.73 -3.63
CA LEU A 57 1.24 6.14 -4.04
C LEU A 57 -0.17 6.71 -3.97
N ASP A 58 -1.19 5.96 -4.34
CA ASP A 58 -2.59 6.43 -4.26
C ASP A 58 -2.97 6.76 -2.82
N TYR A 59 -2.52 5.95 -1.87
CA TYR A 59 -2.74 6.21 -0.44
C TYR A 59 -1.93 7.39 0.07
N LEU A 60 -0.73 7.63 -0.46
CA LEU A 60 0.07 8.80 -0.12
C LEU A 60 -0.60 10.09 -0.64
N VAL A 61 -1.11 10.06 -1.88
CA VAL A 61 -1.85 11.18 -2.47
C VAL A 61 -3.14 11.42 -1.70
N ALA A 62 -3.91 10.37 -1.39
CA ALA A 62 -5.12 10.49 -0.58
C ALA A 62 -4.83 11.09 0.80
N ALA A 63 -3.80 10.60 1.50
CA ALA A 63 -3.40 11.14 2.80
C ALA A 63 -2.99 12.62 2.74
N ALA A 64 -2.38 13.05 1.63
CA ALA A 64 -2.04 14.46 1.42
C ALA A 64 -3.25 15.31 1.05
N ALA A 65 -4.27 14.72 0.41
CA ALA A 65 -5.47 15.41 -0.04
C ALA A 65 -6.52 15.65 1.07
N GLY A 66 -6.56 14.80 2.11
CA GLY A 66 -7.47 14.91 3.27
C GLY A 66 -8.59 13.87 3.26
#